data_AF-A0A1Q3JTQ7-F1
#
_entry.id   AF-A0A1Q3JTQ7-F1
#
_cell.length_a   1.000
_cell.length_b   1.000
_cell.length_c   1.000
_cell.angle_alpha   90.00
_cell.angle_beta   90.00
_cell.angle_gamma   90.00
#
_symmetry.space_group_name_H-M   'P 1'
#
loop_
_entity.id
_entity.type
_entity.pdbx_description
1 polymer ?
#
loop_
_entity_poly.entity_id
_entity_poly.type
_entity_poly.pdbx_seq_one_letter_code
_entity_poly.pdbx_strand_id
1 'polypeptide(L)'
;MPIAKATRQPVRQSPAPSAPVTTNDDPDEIVWGAAAIGNLIGRSERQAYYLLESKAIKGTRKIGGLWSARRSVLLAQWGGEL
;
A
#
# COMPACT_ATOMS: atom_id res chain seq x y z
N MET A 1 -15.07 -52.76 8.56
CA MET A 1 -15.95 -51.66 8.11
C MET A 1 -15.78 -50.45 9.03
N PRO A 2 -15.87 -49.22 8.49
CA PRO A 2 -15.26 -47.96 8.97
C PRO A 2 -16.14 -47.26 10.03
N ILE A 3 -15.81 -46.12 10.67
CA ILE A 3 -15.65 -44.77 10.09
C ILE A 3 -14.77 -43.89 10.99
N ALA A 4 -13.79 -43.26 10.35
CA ALA A 4 -12.93 -42.22 10.88
C ALA A 4 -13.67 -40.92 11.24
N LYS A 5 -13.07 -40.10 12.09
CA LYS A 5 -12.70 -38.70 11.78
C LYS A 5 -11.88 -38.08 12.91
N ALA A 6 -10.58 -37.96 12.65
CA ALA A 6 -9.69 -37.06 13.36
C ALA A 6 -10.09 -35.62 13.02
N THR A 7 -10.73 -34.92 13.96
CA THR A 7 -10.92 -33.48 13.85
C THR A 7 -9.65 -32.79 14.33
N ARG A 8 -8.68 -32.66 13.41
CA ARG A 8 -7.72 -31.56 13.44
C ARG A 8 -8.52 -30.31 13.07
N GLN A 9 -8.72 -29.39 14.01
CA GLN A 9 -8.98 -28.00 13.65
C GLN A 9 -7.64 -27.30 13.52
N PRO A 10 -7.24 -26.88 12.31
CA PRO A 10 -6.06 -26.05 12.15
C PRO A 10 -6.43 -24.57 12.33
N VAL A 11 -5.40 -23.83 12.76
CA VAL A 11 -5.20 -22.37 12.73
C VAL A 11 -6.01 -21.48 13.68
N ARG A 12 -5.25 -20.89 14.61
CA ARG A 12 -5.57 -19.61 15.25
C ARG A 12 -5.84 -18.59 14.14
N GLN A 13 -7.09 -18.20 13.96
CA GLN A 13 -7.38 -17.00 13.20
C GLN A 13 -7.22 -15.83 14.18
N SER A 14 -6.03 -15.23 14.19
CA SER A 14 -5.87 -13.86 14.70
C SER A 14 -6.70 -12.96 13.81
N PRO A 15 -7.73 -12.24 14.29
CA PRO A 15 -8.31 -11.18 13.50
C PRO A 15 -7.49 -9.92 13.79
N ALA A 16 -6.53 -9.60 12.93
CA ALA A 16 -5.94 -8.27 12.84
C ALA A 16 -5.33 -8.06 11.44
N PRO A 17 -5.51 -6.91 10.78
CA PRO A 17 -6.48 -5.83 10.98
C PRO A 17 -7.57 -5.82 9.89
N SER A 18 -8.80 -5.50 10.28
CA SER A 18 -9.79 -4.93 9.37
C SER A 18 -9.31 -3.55 8.94
N ALA A 19 -8.60 -3.47 7.82
CA ALA A 19 -8.58 -2.27 7.01
C ALA A 19 -9.11 -2.69 5.64
N PRO A 20 -10.18 -2.09 5.11
CA PRO A 20 -10.46 -2.25 3.69
C PRO A 20 -9.22 -1.71 2.97
N VAL A 21 -8.46 -2.59 2.32
CA VAL A 21 -7.61 -2.18 1.21
C VAL A 21 -8.57 -1.83 0.09
N THR A 22 -9.20 -0.66 0.19
CA THR A 22 -9.95 -0.07 -0.91
C THR A 22 -8.91 0.30 -1.94
N THR A 23 -8.61 -0.64 -2.84
CA THR A 23 -7.97 -0.35 -4.11
C THR A 23 -9.03 0.32 -4.97
N ASN A 24 -9.34 1.58 -4.67
CA ASN A 24 -9.94 2.41 -5.69
C ASN A 24 -8.81 2.70 -6.71
N ASP A 25 -9.16 2.63 -7.99
CA ASP A 25 -8.23 3.02 -9.07
C ASP A 25 -8.47 4.48 -9.46
N ASP A 26 -9.06 5.25 -8.54
CA ASP A 26 -9.44 6.63 -8.80
C ASP A 26 -8.16 7.45 -9.02
N PRO A 27 -8.04 8.13 -10.17
CA PRO A 27 -6.84 8.92 -10.48
C PRO A 27 -6.62 10.04 -9.44
N ASP A 28 -7.69 10.59 -8.86
CA ASP A 28 -7.58 11.64 -7.84
C ASP A 28 -7.41 11.10 -6.41
N GLU A 29 -7.30 9.78 -6.23
CA GLU A 29 -7.11 9.18 -4.91
C GLU A 29 -5.78 9.63 -4.28
N ILE A 30 -5.86 9.96 -2.99
CA ILE A 30 -4.70 10.31 -2.18
C ILE A 30 -4.19 9.04 -1.50
N VAL A 31 -2.99 8.62 -1.89
CA VAL A 31 -2.26 7.51 -1.28
C VAL A 31 -1.54 8.02 -0.03
N TRP A 32 -1.77 7.37 1.10
CA TRP A 32 -1.19 7.70 2.39
C TRP A 32 -0.14 6.67 2.81
N GLY A 33 1.00 7.16 3.30
CA GLY A 33 2.12 6.37 3.80
C GLY A 33 3.20 6.11 2.76
N ALA A 34 4.46 6.07 3.21
CA ALA A 34 5.60 5.74 2.36
C ALA A 34 5.52 4.30 1.83
N ALA A 35 4.94 3.37 2.59
CA ALA A 35 4.74 1.98 2.16
C ALA A 35 3.79 1.89 0.96
N ALA A 36 2.62 2.54 1.03
CA ALA A 36 1.63 2.52 -0.04
C ALA A 36 2.15 3.23 -1.31
N ILE A 37 2.79 4.40 -1.13
CA ILE A 37 3.44 5.13 -2.23
C ILE A 37 4.52 4.27 -2.87
N GLY A 38 5.37 3.62 -2.07
CA GLY A 38 6.43 2.73 -2.52
C GLY A 38 5.89 1.57 -3.36
N ASN A 39 4.84 0.91 -2.87
CA ASN A 39 4.18 -0.18 -3.60
C ASN A 39 3.66 0.29 -4.96
N LEU A 40 3.12 1.52 -5.02
CA LEU A 40 2.58 2.10 -6.25
C LEU A 40 3.67 2.40 -7.30
N ILE A 41 4.87 2.78 -6.87
CA ILE A 41 6.02 3.08 -7.76
C ILE A 41 6.99 1.89 -7.91
N GLY A 42 6.64 0.71 -7.38
CA GLY A 42 7.48 -0.49 -7.41
C GLY A 42 8.79 -0.37 -6.61
N ARG A 43 8.78 0.37 -5.49
CA ARG A 43 9.94 0.60 -4.62
C ARG A 43 9.67 0.13 -3.19
N SER A 44 10.74 -0.17 -2.46
CA SER A 44 10.61 -0.47 -1.03
C SER A 44 10.19 0.77 -0.24
N GLU A 45 9.50 0.57 0.88
CA GLU A 45 9.06 1.66 1.77
C GLU A 45 10.21 2.60 2.16
N ARG A 46 11.38 2.05 2.50
CA ARG A 46 12.56 2.85 2.88
C ARG A 46 13.08 3.70 1.71
N GLN A 47 13.08 3.15 0.50
CA GLN A 47 13.45 3.90 -0.70
C GLN A 47 12.41 4.99 -1.00
N ALA A 48 11.12 4.65 -0.90
CA ALA A 48 10.04 5.62 -1.08
C ALA A 48 10.14 6.75 -0.05
N TYR A 49 10.35 6.44 1.23
CA TYR A 49 10.56 7.43 2.29
C TYR A 49 11.74 8.34 1.97
N TYR A 50 12.88 7.80 1.55
CA TYR A 50 14.02 8.60 1.16
C TYR A 50 13.71 9.53 -0.02
N LEU A 51 12.98 9.04 -1.03
CA LEU A 51 12.55 9.84 -2.19
C LEU A 51 11.56 10.95 -1.80
N LEU A 52 10.66 10.66 -0.86
CA LEU A 52 9.70 11.60 -0.29
C LEU A 52 10.41 12.70 0.50
N GLU A 53 11.34 12.31 1.37
CA GLU A 53 12.15 13.24 2.18
C GLU A 53 13.06 14.11 1.28
N SER A 54 13.61 13.52 0.21
CA SER A 54 14.45 14.20 -0.78
C SER A 54 13.67 15.07 -1.77
N LYS A 55 12.33 15.12 -1.68
CA LYS A 55 11.44 15.85 -2.60
C LYS A 55 11.60 15.45 -4.08
N ALA A 56 12.03 14.21 -4.33
CA ALA A 56 12.19 13.67 -5.68
C ALA A 56 10.85 13.30 -6.32
N ILE A 57 9.82 13.06 -5.50
CA ILE A 57 8.45 12.77 -5.92
C ILE A 57 7.65 14.08 -5.96
N LYS A 58 7.03 14.39 -7.11
CA LYS A 58 6.14 15.54 -7.25
C LYS A 58 4.75 15.23 -6.65
N GLY A 59 4.08 16.25 -6.13
CA GLY A 59 2.71 16.12 -5.62
C GLY A 59 2.58 15.37 -4.28
N THR A 60 3.67 15.26 -3.51
CA THR A 60 3.65 14.69 -2.16
C THR A 60 3.56 15.77 -1.10
N ARG A 61 2.81 15.49 -0.04
CA ARG A 61 2.65 16.37 1.11
C ARG A 61 2.78 15.59 2.40
N LYS A 62 3.60 16.09 3.33
CA LYS A 62 3.71 15.52 4.68
C LYS A 62 2.64 16.16 5.57
N ILE A 63 1.72 15.37 6.09
CA ILE A 63 0.61 15.82 6.95
C ILE A 63 0.66 14.97 8.22
N GLY A 64 0.88 15.61 9.38
CA GLY A 64 0.87 14.92 10.68
C GLY A 64 1.93 13.81 10.84
N GLY A 65 3.04 13.88 10.10
CA GLY A 65 4.08 12.84 10.10
C GLY A 65 3.84 11.71 9.10
N LEU A 66 2.69 11.66 8.44
CA LEU A 66 2.41 10.75 7.34
C LEU A 66 2.65 11.44 6.00
N TRP A 67 3.13 10.68 5.02
CA TRP A 67 3.26 11.16 3.65
C TRP A 67 1.97 10.90 2.88
N SER A 68 1.48 11.91 2.17
CA SER A 68 0.32 11.81 1.29
C SER A 68 0.75 12.16 -0.14
N ALA A 69 0.21 11.48 -1.15
CA ALA A 69 0.53 11.72 -2.54
C ALA A 69 -0.66 11.40 -3.43
N ARG A 70 -0.86 12.17 -4.49
CA ARG A 70 -1.91 11.83 -5.48
C ARG A 70 -1.45 10.67 -6.36
N ARG A 71 -2.31 9.67 -6.51
CA ARG A 71 -2.08 8.48 -7.35
C ARG A 71 -1.75 8.88 -8.79
N SER A 72 -2.54 9.76 -9.40
CA SER A 72 -2.27 10.26 -10.77
C SER A 72 -0.87 10.86 -10.95
N VAL A 73 -0.39 11.60 -9.96
CA VAL A 73 0.91 12.29 -10.08
C VAL A 73 2.05 11.27 -9.96
N LEU A 74 1.90 10.29 -9.06
CA LEU A 74 2.84 9.18 -8.94
C LEU A 74 2.89 8.35 -10.23
N LEU A 75 1.73 7.98 -10.76
CA LEU A 75 1.64 7.22 -12.01
C LEU A 75 2.15 8.03 -13.21
N ALA A 76 1.84 9.32 -13.33
CA ALA A 76 2.37 10.14 -14.42
C ALA A 76 3.91 10.30 -14.36
N GLN A 77 4.49 10.26 -13.16
CA GLN A 77 5.93 10.45 -12.94
C GLN A 77 6.72 9.14 -13.09
N TRP A 78 6.12 7.97 -12.80
CA TRP A 78 6.78 6.65 -12.84
C TRP A 78 6.19 5.65 -13.84
N GLY A 79 4.87 5.68 -14.04
CA GLY A 79 4.13 4.88 -15.03
C GLY A 79 4.15 5.56 -16.39
N GLY A 80 5.29 5.47 -17.08
CA GLY A 80 5.46 5.96 -18.45
C GLY A 80 4.81 5.09 -19.53
N GLU A 81 3.59 4.59 -19.32
CA GLU A 81 2.75 3.99 -20.39
C GLU A 81 1.27 4.29 -20.13
N LEU A 82 0.74 5.29 -20.86
CA LEU A 82 -0.65 5.35 -21.31
C LEU A 82 -0.64 5.38 -22.83
#